data_AF-A0A2B7WRT5-F1
#
_entry.id   AF-A0A2B7WRT5-F1
#
_cell.length_a   1.000
_cell.length_b   1.000
_cell.length_c   1.000
_cell.angle_alpha   90.00
_cell.angle_beta   90.00
_cell.angle_gamma   90.00
#
_symmetry.space_group_name_H-M   'P 1'
#
loop_
_entity.id
_entity.type
_entity.pdbx_description
1 polymer ?
#
loop_
_entity_poly.entity_id
_entity_poly.type
_entity_poly.pdbx_seq_one_letter_code
_entity_poly.pdbx_strand_id
1 'polypeptide(L)'
;MPALMGASRGLNVASEETYRELARRYPSLTYQVARACAVAGYTNLYLNLDVLPEVSIAEEARDAGSHAIFAHIMAQPARYAVFDDYYRVINSPKTSKQAQLNGDTAVRSKVQRKQKFRLPSRLINAEGGSETDDDFLADVWELFGGDGYDEMMFNITEDQNIGESEVGIDPDPMLELLRSPLPHDLPAGDKDLLILMAAYYGDIDRYVRLRRPKMVKRRTSASSVVSTTTPSLQSGAHPDTYRALAGLQPEMHEACIRAAIYADYDKLFDELIADTEPNAFLISEARNSSNPKYLAALTARAKELGVDTSIIATLDKNPCCGWKMYSVRQSGPSMRRPNITVFS
;
A
#
# COMPACT_ATOMS: atom_id res chain seq x y z
N MET A 1 -37.20 -32.48 13.55
CA MET A 1 -36.07 -32.07 12.69
C MET A 1 -35.88 -30.57 12.84
N PRO A 2 -35.07 -30.08 13.80
CA PRO A 2 -34.77 -28.66 13.87
C PRO A 2 -33.66 -28.32 12.86
N ALA A 3 -33.90 -27.25 12.10
CA ALA A 3 -32.96 -26.69 11.15
C ALA A 3 -31.68 -26.25 11.88
N LEU A 4 -30.54 -26.71 11.36
CA LEU A 4 -29.21 -26.21 11.73
C LEU A 4 -29.14 -24.72 11.34
N MET A 5 -29.42 -23.84 12.29
CA MET A 5 -28.96 -22.45 12.24
C MET A 5 -27.43 -22.51 12.17
N GLY A 6 -26.89 -22.17 10.99
CA GLY A 6 -25.46 -21.95 10.83
C GLY A 6 -25.01 -20.95 11.88
N ALA A 7 -24.05 -21.37 12.71
CA ALA A 7 -23.45 -20.53 13.73
C ALA A 7 -22.94 -19.24 13.08
N SER A 8 -23.63 -18.13 13.33
CA SER A 8 -23.13 -16.80 13.00
C SER A 8 -21.83 -16.59 13.76
N ARG A 9 -20.67 -16.76 13.09
CA ARG A 9 -19.39 -16.27 13.60
C ARG A 9 -19.61 -14.80 13.95
N GLY A 10 -19.65 -14.48 15.24
CA GLY A 10 -20.15 -13.21 15.77
C GLY A 10 -19.62 -12.00 15.00
N LEU A 11 -20.47 -11.44 14.13
CA LEU A 11 -20.25 -10.13 13.56
C LEU A 11 -20.58 -9.12 14.65
N ASN A 12 -19.55 -8.57 15.28
CA ASN A 12 -19.71 -7.43 16.19
C ASN A 12 -20.01 -6.17 15.37
N VAL A 13 -21.24 -6.07 14.89
CA VAL A 13 -21.77 -4.96 14.08
C VAL A 13 -22.97 -4.33 14.80
N ALA A 14 -23.17 -3.02 14.65
CA ALA A 14 -24.34 -2.35 15.20
C ALA A 14 -25.64 -2.83 14.53
N SER A 15 -26.78 -2.56 15.17
CA SER A 15 -28.10 -2.92 14.62
C SER A 15 -28.40 -2.13 13.34
N GLU A 16 -29.21 -2.73 12.45
CA GLU A 16 -29.67 -2.09 11.21
C GLU A 16 -30.31 -0.70 11.47
N GLU A 17 -31.12 -0.59 12.53
CA GLU A 17 -31.78 0.67 12.90
C GLU A 17 -30.78 1.77 13.26
N THR A 18 -29.66 1.42 13.90
CA THR A 18 -28.60 2.38 14.22
C THR A 18 -28.01 2.95 12.94
N TYR A 19 -27.74 2.10 11.95
CA TYR A 19 -27.22 2.53 10.66
C TYR A 19 -28.23 3.34 9.84
N ARG A 20 -29.52 2.99 9.93
CA ARG A 20 -30.62 3.76 9.32
C ARG A 20 -30.68 5.18 9.86
N GLU A 21 -30.65 5.33 11.18
CA GLU A 21 -30.60 6.64 11.83
C GLU A 21 -29.31 7.40 11.52
N LEU A 22 -28.17 6.70 11.42
CA LEU A 22 -26.88 7.31 11.10
C LEU A 22 -26.89 7.91 9.69
N ALA A 23 -27.34 7.15 8.69
CA ALA A 23 -27.45 7.64 7.31
C ALA A 23 -28.45 8.80 7.19
N ARG A 24 -29.55 8.76 7.95
CA ARG A 24 -30.58 9.82 7.95
C ARG A 24 -30.07 11.12 8.58
N ARG A 25 -29.38 11.04 9.72
CA ARG A 25 -28.91 12.23 10.46
C ARG A 25 -27.60 12.79 9.93
N TYR A 26 -26.74 11.93 9.38
CA TYR A 26 -25.41 12.29 8.89
C TYR A 26 -25.19 11.74 7.47
N PRO A 27 -25.73 12.41 6.44
CA PRO A 27 -25.59 11.96 5.05
C PRO A 27 -24.13 11.85 4.57
N SER A 28 -23.19 12.55 5.23
CA SER A 28 -21.76 12.42 4.98
C SER A 28 -21.18 11.05 5.35
N LEU A 29 -21.90 10.26 6.14
CA LEU A 29 -21.50 8.91 6.58
C LEU A 29 -22.15 7.79 5.76
N THR A 30 -22.90 8.12 4.71
CA THR A 30 -23.69 7.14 3.92
C THR A 30 -22.81 6.03 3.34
N TYR A 31 -21.61 6.35 2.85
CA TYR A 31 -20.69 5.34 2.31
C TYR A 31 -20.16 4.39 3.38
N GLN A 32 -19.85 4.91 4.58
CA GLN A 32 -19.43 4.12 5.73
C GLN A 32 -20.56 3.21 6.19
N VAL A 33 -21.78 3.72 6.24
CA VAL A 33 -22.99 2.93 6.51
C VAL A 33 -23.16 1.82 5.46
N ALA A 34 -22.97 2.14 4.18
CA ALA A 34 -23.09 1.17 3.10
C ALA A 34 -22.05 0.05 3.21
N ARG A 35 -20.79 0.37 3.53
CA ARG A 35 -19.75 -0.64 3.83
C ARG A 35 -20.09 -1.47 5.06
N ALA A 36 -20.63 -0.86 6.11
CA ALA A 36 -21.09 -1.60 7.29
C ALA A 36 -22.28 -2.54 6.97
N CYS A 37 -23.18 -2.14 6.07
CA CYS A 37 -24.25 -3.01 5.57
C CYS A 37 -23.69 -4.20 4.79
N ALA A 38 -22.63 -4.00 4.00
CA ALA A 38 -21.93 -5.07 3.30
C ALA A 38 -21.31 -6.09 4.28
N VAL A 39 -20.72 -5.63 5.38
CA VAL A 39 -20.21 -6.51 6.44
C VAL A 39 -21.36 -7.23 7.16
N ALA A 40 -22.42 -6.52 7.55
CA ALA A 40 -23.51 -7.04 8.37
C ALA A 40 -24.56 -7.86 7.60
N GLY A 41 -24.58 -7.77 6.27
CA GLY A 41 -25.60 -8.41 5.42
C GLY A 41 -26.93 -7.65 5.35
N TYR A 42 -26.99 -6.38 5.74
CA TYR A 42 -28.20 -5.54 5.73
C TYR A 42 -28.58 -5.07 4.32
N THR A 43 -28.97 -6.02 3.49
CA THR A 43 -29.23 -5.81 2.05
C THR A 43 -30.33 -4.79 1.81
N ASN A 44 -31.44 -4.86 2.55
CA ASN A 44 -32.55 -3.92 2.38
C ASN A 44 -32.17 -2.49 2.74
N LEU A 45 -31.37 -2.30 3.80
CA LEU A 45 -30.87 -0.97 4.14
C LEU A 45 -29.93 -0.47 3.04
N TYR A 46 -28.97 -1.28 2.61
CA TYR A 46 -28.03 -0.93 1.53
C TYR A 46 -28.74 -0.45 0.27
N LEU A 47 -29.76 -1.16 -0.21
CA LEU A 47 -30.51 -0.82 -1.42
C LEU A 47 -31.29 0.51 -1.32
N ASN A 48 -31.55 1.00 -0.10
CA ASN A 48 -32.20 2.29 0.13
C ASN A 48 -31.20 3.45 0.25
N LEU A 49 -29.89 3.18 0.25
CA LEU A 49 -28.86 4.22 0.32
C LEU A 49 -28.56 4.76 -1.08
N ASP A 50 -28.42 6.09 -1.17
CA ASP A 50 -27.96 6.76 -2.39
C ASP A 50 -26.42 6.70 -2.47
N VAL A 51 -25.90 5.53 -2.86
CA VAL A 51 -24.46 5.29 -3.06
C VAL A 51 -24.18 4.76 -4.45
N LEU A 52 -23.07 5.19 -5.04
CA LEU A 52 -22.58 4.60 -6.29
C LEU A 52 -22.22 3.11 -6.09
N PRO A 53 -22.24 2.30 -7.16
CA PRO A 53 -21.75 0.91 -7.13
C PRO A 53 -20.24 0.89 -6.83
N GLU A 54 -19.91 0.73 -5.55
CA GLU A 54 -18.56 1.00 -5.04
C GLU A 54 -17.75 -0.31 -4.91
N VAL A 55 -16.52 -0.31 -5.43
CA VAL A 55 -15.69 -1.53 -5.53
C VAL A 55 -15.26 -2.08 -4.19
N SER A 56 -14.88 -1.24 -3.22
CA SER A 56 -14.51 -1.66 -1.87
C SER A 56 -15.70 -2.22 -1.08
N ILE A 57 -16.90 -1.68 -1.25
CA ILE A 57 -18.14 -2.24 -0.68
C ILE A 57 -18.41 -3.62 -1.29
N ALA A 58 -18.20 -3.80 -2.60
CA ALA A 58 -18.33 -5.11 -3.22
C ALA A 58 -17.30 -6.11 -2.68
N GLU A 59 -16.02 -5.70 -2.54
CA GLU A 59 -14.99 -6.57 -1.97
C GLU A 59 -15.30 -6.95 -0.52
N GLU A 60 -15.80 -6.00 0.28
CA GLU A 60 -16.23 -6.23 1.66
C GLU A 60 -17.44 -7.18 1.73
N ALA A 61 -18.43 -6.99 0.85
CA ALA A 61 -19.61 -7.87 0.78
C ALA A 61 -19.21 -9.31 0.40
N ARG A 62 -18.25 -9.45 -0.53
CA ARG A 62 -17.69 -10.75 -0.91
C ARG A 62 -16.95 -11.41 0.26
N ASP A 63 -16.15 -10.65 1.00
CA ASP A 63 -15.41 -11.13 2.18
C ASP A 63 -16.34 -11.58 3.31
N ALA A 64 -17.41 -10.81 3.57
CA ALA A 64 -18.38 -11.10 4.62
C ALA A 64 -19.42 -12.17 4.27
N GLY A 65 -19.48 -12.61 2.99
CA GLY A 65 -20.50 -13.55 2.51
C GLY A 65 -21.86 -12.92 2.21
N SER A 66 -21.93 -11.59 2.11
CA SER A 66 -23.13 -10.82 1.76
C SER A 66 -23.38 -10.84 0.24
N HIS A 67 -23.65 -12.04 -0.30
CA HIS A 67 -23.74 -12.28 -1.74
C HIS A 67 -24.78 -11.42 -2.47
N ALA A 68 -25.89 -11.05 -1.82
CA ALA A 68 -26.92 -10.22 -2.42
C ALA A 68 -26.43 -8.80 -2.73
N ILE A 69 -25.71 -8.17 -1.79
CA ILE A 69 -25.11 -6.85 -1.99
C ILE A 69 -24.01 -6.94 -3.06
N PHE A 70 -23.16 -7.96 -2.97
CA PHE A 70 -22.11 -8.19 -3.97
C PHE A 70 -22.68 -8.35 -5.37
N ALA A 71 -23.66 -9.23 -5.56
CA ALA A 71 -24.29 -9.48 -6.85
C ALA A 71 -24.99 -8.22 -7.39
N HIS A 72 -25.63 -7.44 -6.51
CA HIS A 72 -26.26 -6.18 -6.90
C HIS A 72 -25.24 -5.18 -7.46
N ILE A 73 -24.10 -4.99 -6.79
CA ILE A 73 -23.04 -4.07 -7.26
C ILE A 73 -22.40 -4.59 -8.56
N MET A 74 -22.12 -5.89 -8.64
CA MET A 74 -21.47 -6.49 -9.80
C MET A 74 -22.35 -6.51 -11.05
N ALA A 75 -23.69 -6.51 -10.89
CA ALA A 75 -24.64 -6.40 -11.99
C ALA A 75 -24.70 -5.00 -12.62
N GLN A 76 -24.14 -3.99 -11.95
CA GLN A 76 -24.13 -2.62 -12.46
C GLN A 76 -23.14 -2.47 -13.63
N PRO A 77 -23.46 -1.66 -14.64
CA PRO A 77 -22.63 -1.51 -15.84
C PRO A 77 -21.28 -0.83 -15.55
N ALA A 78 -21.22 -0.02 -14.50
CA ALA A 78 -20.00 0.66 -14.06
C ALA A 78 -19.90 0.58 -12.53
N ARG A 79 -18.67 0.43 -12.05
CA ARG A 79 -18.30 0.46 -10.64
C ARG A 79 -17.27 1.57 -10.41
N TYR A 80 -17.20 2.08 -9.19
CA TYR A 80 -16.43 3.28 -8.88
C TYR A 80 -15.51 3.05 -7.68
N ALA A 81 -14.31 3.64 -7.74
CA ALA A 81 -13.39 3.73 -6.60
C ALA A 81 -13.68 5.02 -5.82
N VAL A 82 -14.66 4.95 -4.91
CA VAL A 82 -15.00 6.07 -4.03
C VAL A 82 -14.15 6.00 -2.77
N PHE A 83 -13.96 4.81 -2.21
CA PHE A 83 -13.03 4.61 -1.11
C PHE A 83 -11.59 4.61 -1.61
N ASP A 84 -10.71 5.22 -0.80
CA ASP A 84 -9.27 5.05 -0.88
C ASP A 84 -8.77 4.59 0.49
N ASP A 85 -8.70 3.28 0.69
CA ASP A 85 -8.30 2.67 1.96
C ASP A 85 -6.81 2.87 2.28
N TYR A 86 -5.97 3.18 1.28
CA TYR A 86 -4.56 3.50 1.50
C TYR A 86 -4.41 4.83 2.23
N TYR A 87 -5.14 5.85 1.77
CA TYR A 87 -5.10 7.19 2.35
C TYR A 87 -6.21 7.44 3.38
N ARG A 88 -7.14 6.48 3.56
CA ARG A 88 -8.32 6.57 4.44
C ARG A 88 -9.23 7.75 4.07
N VAL A 89 -9.43 7.96 2.77
CA VAL A 89 -10.23 9.05 2.22
C VAL A 89 -11.45 8.50 1.49
N ILE A 90 -12.55 9.26 1.55
CA ILE A 90 -13.73 9.04 0.71
C ILE A 90 -13.71 10.15 -0.34
N ASN A 91 -13.48 9.77 -1.59
CA ASN A 91 -13.46 10.69 -2.72
C ASN A 91 -14.88 11.17 -3.04
N SER A 92 -15.00 12.35 -3.66
CA SER A 92 -16.31 12.83 -4.09
C SER A 92 -16.87 11.93 -5.19
N PRO A 93 -18.12 11.42 -5.06
CA PRO A 93 -18.74 10.54 -6.06
C PRO A 93 -18.75 11.13 -7.47
N LYS A 94 -18.81 12.46 -7.59
CA LYS A 94 -18.81 13.18 -8.87
C LYS A 94 -17.48 13.12 -9.62
N THR A 95 -16.38 12.95 -8.88
CA THR A 95 -15.01 12.92 -9.42
C THR A 95 -14.40 11.52 -9.37
N SER A 96 -15.10 10.56 -8.76
CA SER A 96 -14.61 9.19 -8.62
C SER A 96 -14.47 8.52 -9.99
N LYS A 97 -13.33 7.87 -10.19
CA LYS A 97 -13.04 7.14 -11.43
C LYS A 97 -13.78 5.81 -11.42
N GLN A 98 -14.13 5.34 -12.62
CA GLN A 98 -14.57 3.96 -12.78
C GLN A 98 -13.42 3.01 -12.44
N ALA A 99 -13.75 1.89 -11.81
CA ALA A 99 -12.78 0.93 -11.31
C ALA A 99 -13.33 -0.50 -11.36
N GLN A 100 -12.41 -1.46 -11.37
CA GLN A 100 -12.68 -2.88 -11.23
C GLN A 100 -12.33 -3.36 -9.81
N LEU A 101 -12.75 -4.57 -9.47
CA LEU A 101 -12.22 -5.23 -8.27
C LEU A 101 -10.71 -5.46 -8.45
N ASN A 102 -9.88 -4.96 -7.52
CA ASN A 102 -8.42 -5.00 -7.64
C ASN A 102 -7.71 -5.55 -6.40
N GLY A 103 -8.45 -6.00 -5.38
CA GLY A 103 -7.91 -6.52 -4.13
C GLY A 103 -7.23 -5.47 -3.24
N ASP A 104 -7.46 -4.18 -3.52
CA ASP A 104 -6.90 -3.02 -2.81
C ASP A 104 -7.77 -2.53 -1.64
N THR A 105 -8.79 -3.30 -1.28
CA THR A 105 -9.65 -2.99 -0.13
C THR A 105 -9.11 -3.61 1.15
N ALA A 106 -9.13 -2.84 2.24
CA ALA A 106 -8.85 -3.30 3.59
C ALA A 106 -10.07 -4.04 4.17
N VAL A 107 -10.42 -5.19 3.57
CA VAL A 107 -11.58 -5.99 4.00
C VAL A 107 -11.42 -6.52 5.43
N ARG A 108 -12.54 -6.79 6.10
CA ARG A 108 -12.58 -7.23 7.50
C ARG A 108 -11.66 -8.41 7.78
N SER A 109 -11.65 -9.45 6.94
CA SER A 109 -10.77 -10.59 7.15
C SER A 109 -9.28 -10.21 7.14
N LYS A 110 -8.86 -9.25 6.29
CA LYS A 110 -7.50 -8.72 6.26
C LYS A 110 -7.17 -7.91 7.51
N VAL A 111 -8.11 -7.08 7.97
CA VAL A 111 -7.94 -6.24 9.17
C VAL A 111 -7.93 -7.07 10.46
N GLN A 112 -8.67 -8.17 10.51
CA GLN A 112 -8.75 -9.05 11.69
C GLN A 112 -7.59 -10.04 11.80
N ARG A 113 -6.83 -10.28 10.72
CA ARG A 113 -5.62 -11.11 10.78
C ARG A 113 -4.62 -10.49 11.74
N LYS A 114 -4.20 -11.25 12.73
CA LYS A 114 -3.17 -10.85 13.69
C LYS A 114 -1.85 -11.55 13.37
N GLN A 115 -0.75 -10.88 13.72
CA GLN A 115 0.62 -11.40 13.63
C GLN A 115 1.26 -11.41 15.01
N LYS A 116 2.17 -12.35 15.25
CA LYS A 116 2.97 -12.33 16.48
C LYS A 116 4.10 -11.34 16.37
N PHE A 117 4.36 -10.67 17.49
CA PHE A 117 5.63 -9.98 17.66
C PHE A 117 6.75 -11.01 17.79
N ARG A 118 7.71 -10.94 16.89
CA ARG A 118 8.98 -11.68 16.88
C ARG A 118 10.01 -10.84 17.62
N LEU A 119 11.03 -11.48 18.20
CA LEU A 119 12.15 -10.72 18.77
C LEU A 119 12.74 -9.81 17.68
N PRO A 120 12.80 -8.48 17.90
CA PRO A 120 13.53 -7.60 17.01
C PRO A 120 14.97 -8.06 16.92
N SER A 121 15.57 -8.04 15.73
CA SER A 121 16.93 -8.57 15.55
C SER A 121 17.96 -7.83 16.42
N ARG A 122 17.64 -6.63 16.90
CA ARG A 122 18.44 -5.86 17.88
C ARG A 122 18.63 -6.54 19.24
N LEU A 123 17.74 -7.43 19.66
CA LEU A 123 17.79 -8.06 21.00
C LEU A 123 18.47 -9.44 21.01
N ILE A 124 18.74 -10.04 19.84
CA ILE A 124 19.30 -11.40 19.76
C ILE A 124 20.75 -11.45 20.27
N ASN A 125 21.49 -10.34 20.19
CA ASN A 125 22.89 -10.26 20.62
C ASN A 125 23.07 -9.93 22.11
N ALA A 126 21.99 -9.74 22.88
CA ALA A 126 22.09 -9.37 24.29
C ALA A 126 22.28 -10.58 25.24
N GLU A 127 21.92 -11.81 24.82
CA GLU A 127 21.92 -12.99 25.69
C GLU A 127 22.84 -14.15 25.25
N GLY A 128 23.66 -13.96 24.20
CA GLY A 128 24.56 -14.99 23.68
C GLY A 128 25.92 -14.43 23.31
N GLY A 129 26.83 -14.36 24.27
CA GLY A 129 28.21 -13.90 24.05
C GLY A 129 28.99 -14.87 23.16
N SER A 130 29.48 -14.36 22.03
CA SER A 130 30.74 -14.78 21.45
C SER A 130 31.57 -13.52 21.18
N GLU A 131 32.69 -13.39 21.89
CA GLU A 131 33.72 -12.37 21.68
C GLU A 131 34.45 -12.64 20.36
N THR A 132 33.79 -12.37 19.23
CA THR A 132 34.44 -12.27 17.93
C THR A 132 34.49 -10.79 17.57
N ASP A 133 35.70 -10.24 17.51
CA ASP A 133 36.07 -8.85 17.19
C ASP A 133 35.71 -8.46 15.73
N ASP A 134 34.45 -8.64 15.34
CA ASP A 134 33.93 -8.24 14.04
C ASP A 134 33.01 -7.03 14.20
N ASP A 135 33.59 -5.89 14.62
CA ASP A 135 32.94 -4.57 14.73
C ASP A 135 32.22 -4.12 13.44
N PHE A 136 32.48 -4.78 12.30
CA PHE A 136 31.86 -4.49 11.01
C PHE A 136 30.48 -5.15 10.82
N LEU A 137 30.17 -6.24 11.54
CA LEU A 137 28.90 -6.97 11.41
C LEU A 137 27.80 -6.46 12.36
N ALA A 138 28.18 -5.80 13.45
CA ALA A 138 27.25 -5.20 14.41
C ALA A 138 26.47 -4.03 13.79
N ASP A 139 27.15 -3.13 13.05
CA ASP A 139 26.54 -1.98 12.38
C ASP A 139 25.57 -2.36 11.26
N VAL A 140 25.85 -3.46 10.55
CA VAL A 140 24.95 -4.01 9.52
C VAL A 140 23.70 -4.61 10.18
N TRP A 141 23.84 -5.33 11.30
CA TRP A 141 22.72 -6.00 11.95
C TRP A 141 21.80 -5.05 12.74
N GLU A 142 22.33 -3.96 13.30
CA GLU A 142 21.55 -2.96 14.03
C GLU A 142 20.68 -2.08 13.12
N LEU A 143 21.06 -2.00 11.83
CA LEU A 143 20.39 -1.24 10.77
C LEU A 143 19.36 -2.05 9.96
N PHE A 144 19.62 -3.35 9.75
CA PHE A 144 18.72 -4.27 9.03
C PHE A 144 17.84 -5.13 9.94
N GLY A 145 17.91 -4.93 11.26
CA GLY A 145 17.08 -5.65 12.21
C GLY A 145 15.62 -5.30 12.05
N GLY A 146 14.80 -6.25 11.62
CA GLY A 146 13.36 -6.05 11.51
C GLY A 146 12.77 -5.70 12.89
N ASP A 147 11.77 -4.82 12.90
CA ASP A 147 11.11 -4.27 14.11
C ASP A 147 10.36 -5.33 14.96
N GLY A 148 10.56 -6.62 14.67
CA GLY A 148 9.84 -7.72 15.29
C GLY A 148 8.47 -7.99 14.67
N TYR A 149 8.09 -7.31 13.58
CA TYR A 149 6.82 -7.53 12.90
C TYR A 149 6.94 -7.25 11.40
N ASP A 150 6.02 -7.83 10.62
CA ASP A 150 5.87 -7.56 9.19
C ASP A 150 5.00 -6.29 9.05
N GLU A 151 5.49 -5.21 8.43
CA GLU A 151 4.71 -3.96 8.30
C GLU A 151 3.42 -4.20 7.50
N MET A 152 2.27 -3.90 8.11
CA MET A 152 0.97 -4.08 7.50
C MET A 152 0.69 -2.98 6.48
N MET A 153 0.26 -3.37 5.29
CA MET A 153 -0.15 -2.42 4.25
C MET A 153 -1.30 -1.52 4.74
N PHE A 154 -2.26 -2.10 5.47
CA PHE A 154 -3.38 -1.39 6.10
C PHE A 154 -3.23 -1.41 7.62
N ASN A 155 -2.43 -0.50 8.18
CA ASN A 155 -2.31 -0.35 9.64
C ASN A 155 -3.47 0.47 10.25
N ILE A 156 -4.73 0.07 9.98
CA ILE A 156 -5.93 0.85 10.33
C ILE A 156 -6.05 1.06 11.85
N THR A 157 -5.79 0.01 12.63
CA THR A 157 -5.83 0.01 14.10
C THR A 157 -4.58 0.61 14.75
N GLU A 158 -3.61 1.06 13.94
CA GLU A 158 -2.34 1.66 14.37
C GLU A 158 -1.46 0.76 15.27
N ASP A 159 -1.80 -0.53 15.41
CA ASP A 159 -1.14 -1.56 16.23
C ASP A 159 -0.37 -2.61 15.41
N GLN A 160 -0.24 -2.40 14.08
CA GLN A 160 0.35 -3.35 13.13
C GLN A 160 -0.28 -4.75 13.17
N ASN A 161 -1.51 -4.85 13.67
CA ASN A 161 -2.20 -6.11 13.89
C ASN A 161 -1.42 -7.09 14.79
N ILE A 162 -0.62 -6.60 15.74
CA ILE A 162 0.09 -7.48 16.67
C ILE A 162 -0.91 -8.20 17.60
N GLY A 163 -0.74 -9.50 17.82
CA GLY A 163 -1.58 -10.32 18.70
C GLY A 163 -0.94 -11.65 19.11
N GLU A 164 -1.60 -12.36 20.02
CA GLU A 164 -1.08 -13.60 20.64
C GLU A 164 -1.16 -14.84 19.71
N SER A 165 -2.00 -14.79 18.68
CA SER A 165 -2.26 -15.90 17.77
C SER A 165 -2.01 -15.52 16.32
N GLU A 166 -1.43 -16.45 15.56
CA GLU A 166 -1.28 -16.33 14.11
C GLU A 166 -2.44 -17.04 13.43
N VAL A 167 -3.03 -16.39 12.42
CA VAL A 167 -3.99 -17.06 11.53
C VAL A 167 -3.19 -17.73 10.41
N GLY A 168 -3.45 -19.01 10.20
CA GLY A 168 -2.80 -19.80 9.15
C GLY A 168 -2.98 -19.20 7.75
N ILE A 169 -1.99 -19.43 6.89
CA ILE A 169 -2.00 -19.01 5.49
C ILE A 169 -2.82 -20.04 4.72
N ASP A 170 -4.05 -19.71 4.33
CA ASP A 170 -4.78 -20.48 3.34
C ASP A 170 -4.14 -20.27 1.96
N PRO A 171 -4.08 -21.32 1.11
CA PRO A 171 -3.57 -21.19 -0.26
C PRO A 171 -4.39 -20.16 -1.02
N ASP A 172 -3.69 -19.16 -1.56
CA ASP A 172 -4.33 -18.00 -2.18
C ASP A 172 -4.86 -18.36 -3.59
N PRO A 173 -6.15 -18.18 -3.88
CA PRO A 173 -6.70 -18.38 -5.22
C PRO A 173 -6.03 -17.48 -6.27
N MET A 174 -5.32 -16.42 -5.88
CA MET A 174 -4.52 -15.60 -6.81
C MET A 174 -3.31 -16.33 -7.39
N LEU A 175 -2.86 -17.45 -6.83
CA LEU A 175 -1.71 -18.20 -7.36
C LEU A 175 -1.96 -18.75 -8.77
N GLU A 176 -3.21 -19.10 -9.10
CA GLU A 176 -3.59 -19.56 -10.45
C GLU A 176 -3.41 -18.47 -11.51
N LEU A 177 -3.45 -17.20 -11.09
CA LEU A 177 -3.26 -16.07 -11.97
C LEU A 177 -1.79 -15.87 -12.35
N LEU A 178 -0.83 -16.51 -11.70
CA LEU A 178 0.61 -16.36 -12.02
C LEU A 178 0.93 -16.64 -13.48
N ARG A 179 0.21 -17.59 -14.10
CA ARG A 179 0.41 -18.02 -15.48
C ARG A 179 -0.75 -17.67 -16.41
N SER A 180 -1.80 -17.07 -15.87
CA SER A 180 -3.05 -16.77 -16.58
C SER A 180 -3.18 -15.26 -16.83
N PRO A 181 -3.89 -14.84 -17.89
CA PRO A 181 -4.19 -13.42 -18.08
C PRO A 181 -5.01 -12.89 -16.90
N LEU A 182 -4.75 -11.65 -16.49
CA LEU A 182 -5.47 -11.05 -15.38
C LEU A 182 -6.95 -10.81 -15.74
N PRO A 183 -7.93 -11.41 -15.03
CA PRO A 183 -9.36 -11.19 -15.29
C PRO A 183 -9.75 -9.78 -14.88
N HIS A 184 -10.63 -9.09 -15.63
CA HIS A 184 -10.98 -7.67 -15.41
C HIS A 184 -11.23 -7.32 -13.94
N ASP A 185 -12.09 -8.09 -13.27
CA ASP A 185 -12.28 -8.06 -11.82
C ASP A 185 -11.46 -9.17 -11.16
N LEU A 186 -10.54 -8.81 -10.26
CA LEU A 186 -9.70 -9.77 -9.57
C LEU A 186 -10.47 -10.58 -8.51
N PRO A 187 -10.12 -11.88 -8.33
CA PRO A 187 -10.63 -12.66 -7.23
C PRO A 187 -10.18 -12.10 -5.88
N ALA A 188 -10.80 -12.55 -4.79
CA ALA A 188 -10.36 -12.18 -3.44
C ALA A 188 -9.00 -12.85 -3.15
N GLY A 189 -8.09 -12.13 -2.51
CA GLY A 189 -6.76 -12.66 -2.17
C GLY A 189 -5.70 -11.58 -1.99
N ASP A 190 -4.46 -12.04 -1.90
CA ASP A 190 -3.23 -11.28 -1.82
C ASP A 190 -2.47 -11.29 -3.15
N LYS A 191 -2.38 -10.10 -3.74
CA LYS A 191 -1.71 -9.89 -5.03
C LYS A 191 -0.20 -9.64 -4.90
N ASP A 192 0.37 -9.69 -3.70
CA ASP A 192 1.78 -9.42 -3.46
C ASP A 192 2.69 -10.25 -4.36
N LEU A 193 2.44 -11.56 -4.46
CA LEU A 193 3.23 -12.43 -5.32
C LEU A 193 3.03 -12.10 -6.81
N LEU A 194 1.81 -11.74 -7.23
CA LEU A 194 1.54 -11.34 -8.62
C LEU A 194 2.30 -10.05 -8.98
N ILE A 195 2.38 -9.09 -8.05
CA ILE A 195 3.14 -7.86 -8.21
C ILE A 195 4.64 -8.18 -8.34
N LEU A 196 5.18 -8.99 -7.43
CA LEU A 196 6.60 -9.37 -7.43
C LEU A 196 6.99 -10.14 -8.69
N MET A 197 6.15 -11.08 -9.16
CA MET A 197 6.43 -11.84 -10.37
C MET A 197 6.30 -11.00 -11.64
N ALA A 198 5.32 -10.10 -11.72
CA ALA A 198 5.21 -9.15 -12.83
C ALA A 198 6.46 -8.24 -12.90
N ALA A 199 6.90 -7.75 -11.74
CA ALA A 199 8.14 -6.99 -11.59
C ALA A 199 9.39 -7.79 -12.00
N TYR A 200 9.48 -9.05 -11.61
CA TYR A 200 10.63 -9.92 -11.92
C TYR A 200 10.74 -10.20 -13.42
N TYR A 201 9.64 -10.52 -14.09
CA TYR A 201 9.63 -10.82 -15.53
C TYR A 201 9.60 -9.57 -16.42
N GLY A 202 9.43 -8.37 -15.86
CA GLY A 202 9.30 -7.15 -16.64
C GLY A 202 7.96 -7.02 -17.37
N ASP A 203 6.90 -7.64 -16.86
CA ASP A 203 5.55 -7.53 -17.42
C ASP A 203 4.90 -6.23 -16.94
N ILE A 204 5.12 -5.16 -17.72
CA ILE A 204 4.71 -3.80 -17.39
C ILE A 204 3.19 -3.66 -17.32
N ASP A 205 2.46 -4.22 -18.28
CA ASP A 205 0.99 -4.13 -18.34
C ASP A 205 0.38 -4.78 -17.09
N ARG A 206 0.93 -5.93 -16.70
CA ARG A 206 0.52 -6.64 -15.49
C ARG A 206 0.91 -5.89 -14.22
N TYR A 207 2.11 -5.32 -14.18
CA TYR A 207 2.60 -4.56 -13.02
C TYR A 207 1.78 -3.27 -12.81
N VAL A 208 1.57 -2.47 -13.86
CA VAL A 208 0.77 -1.22 -13.83
C VAL A 208 -0.62 -1.47 -13.27
N ARG A 209 -1.21 -2.61 -13.60
CA ARG A 209 -2.55 -2.97 -13.15
C ARG A 209 -2.59 -3.46 -11.70
N LEU A 210 -1.56 -4.17 -11.24
CA LEU A 210 -1.52 -4.76 -9.90
C LEU A 210 -0.89 -3.87 -8.84
N ARG A 211 -0.03 -2.94 -9.23
CA ARG A 211 0.81 -2.15 -8.32
C ARG A 211 -0.03 -1.45 -7.24
N ARG A 212 0.61 -1.25 -6.10
CA ARG A 212 0.08 -0.49 -4.96
C ARG A 212 0.86 0.82 -4.82
N PRO A 213 0.34 1.84 -4.09
CA PRO A 213 1.05 3.08 -3.86
C PRO A 213 2.37 2.90 -3.09
N LYS A 214 2.50 1.83 -2.29
CA LYS A 214 3.73 1.45 -1.59
C LYS A 214 4.33 0.19 -2.19
N MET A 215 5.66 0.11 -2.20
CA MET A 215 6.38 -1.09 -2.59
C MET A 215 6.02 -2.26 -1.67
N VAL A 216 5.81 -3.43 -2.27
CA VAL A 216 5.58 -4.67 -1.54
C VAL A 216 6.91 -5.09 -0.91
N LYS A 217 6.99 -5.10 0.43
CA LYS A 217 8.14 -5.65 1.15
C LYS A 217 8.12 -7.17 1.02
N ARG A 218 9.30 -7.77 0.82
CA ARG A 218 9.43 -9.23 0.77
C ARG A 218 8.98 -9.83 2.11
N ARG A 219 7.85 -10.55 2.15
CA ARG A 219 7.53 -11.43 3.27
C ARG A 219 8.57 -12.53 3.34
N THR A 220 9.42 -12.49 4.37
CA THR A 220 10.37 -13.57 4.71
C THR A 220 9.66 -14.86 5.16
N SER A 221 8.34 -14.87 5.33
CA SER A 221 7.60 -16.03 5.82
C SER A 221 7.45 -17.18 4.81
N ALA A 222 7.87 -17.02 3.55
CA ALA A 222 7.83 -18.09 2.54
C ALA A 222 9.09 -18.99 2.54
N SER A 223 9.73 -19.18 3.70
CA SER A 223 10.94 -20.01 3.79
C SER A 223 10.68 -21.53 3.70
N SER A 224 9.44 -21.98 3.42
CA SER A 224 9.10 -23.41 3.44
C SER A 224 8.65 -24.02 2.11
N VAL A 225 8.58 -23.30 0.98
CA VAL A 225 8.04 -23.92 -0.28
C VAL A 225 8.92 -23.78 -1.53
N VAL A 226 10.05 -23.07 -1.52
CA VAL A 226 10.97 -23.11 -2.67
C VAL A 226 12.40 -23.39 -2.22
N SER A 227 12.61 -24.63 -1.76
CA SER A 227 13.91 -25.27 -1.87
C SER A 227 14.02 -25.84 -3.28
N THR A 228 14.68 -25.11 -4.16
CA THR A 228 15.76 -25.58 -5.05
C THR A 228 15.92 -24.60 -6.22
N THR A 229 17.12 -24.04 -6.33
CA THR A 229 17.65 -23.41 -7.56
C THR A 229 17.11 -22.03 -7.94
N THR A 230 17.35 -21.01 -7.12
CA THR A 230 17.40 -19.61 -7.63
C THR A 230 18.65 -18.92 -7.11
N PRO A 231 19.58 -18.48 -7.97
CA PRO A 231 20.72 -17.68 -7.56
C PRO A 231 20.22 -16.33 -7.04
N SER A 232 20.91 -15.80 -6.02
CA SER A 232 20.74 -14.50 -5.34
C SER A 232 19.82 -13.50 -6.05
N LEU A 233 18.54 -13.49 -5.65
CA LEU A 233 17.55 -12.54 -6.12
C LEU A 233 17.87 -11.16 -5.53
N GLN A 234 18.48 -10.28 -6.34
CA GLN A 234 18.62 -8.85 -5.98
C GLN A 234 17.24 -8.28 -5.62
N SER A 235 17.21 -7.48 -4.57
CA SER A 235 16.00 -6.91 -3.95
C SER A 235 15.40 -5.80 -4.83
N GLY A 236 14.75 -6.15 -5.94
CA GLY A 236 14.08 -5.19 -6.83
C GLY A 236 13.36 -5.83 -8.02
N ALA A 237 12.40 -5.10 -8.61
CA ALA A 237 11.84 -5.43 -9.93
C ALA A 237 12.90 -5.26 -11.04
N HIS A 238 12.75 -5.92 -12.18
CA HIS A 238 13.70 -5.78 -13.30
C HIS A 238 13.81 -4.30 -13.75
N PRO A 239 15.03 -3.76 -14.01
CA PRO A 239 15.23 -2.34 -14.32
C PRO A 239 14.42 -1.83 -15.51
N ASP A 240 14.18 -2.68 -16.52
CA ASP A 240 13.35 -2.32 -17.69
C ASP A 240 11.90 -1.97 -17.31
N THR A 241 11.38 -2.57 -16.23
CA THR A 241 10.05 -2.28 -15.70
C THR A 241 9.95 -0.82 -15.28
N TYR A 242 10.94 -0.34 -14.53
CA TYR A 242 10.97 1.04 -14.04
C TYR A 242 11.21 2.05 -15.17
N ARG A 243 12.06 1.70 -16.14
CA ARG A 243 12.29 2.54 -17.34
C ARG A 243 11.00 2.78 -18.09
N ALA A 244 10.24 1.72 -18.39
CA ALA A 244 8.98 1.84 -19.10
C ALA A 244 7.91 2.53 -18.25
N LEU A 245 7.85 2.25 -16.94
CA LEU A 245 6.88 2.85 -16.03
C LEU A 245 7.06 4.38 -15.94
N ALA A 246 8.30 4.85 -15.85
CA ALA A 246 8.62 6.27 -15.85
C ALA A 246 8.12 6.97 -17.14
N GLY A 247 8.27 6.32 -18.29
CA GLY A 247 7.80 6.86 -19.57
C GLY A 247 6.28 6.83 -19.75
N LEU A 248 5.61 5.78 -19.29
CA LEU A 248 4.16 5.62 -19.43
C LEU A 248 3.37 6.42 -18.40
N GLN A 249 3.93 6.62 -17.21
CA GLN A 249 3.26 7.32 -16.13
C GLN A 249 4.23 8.27 -15.39
N PRO A 250 4.29 9.54 -15.81
CA PRO A 250 5.19 10.54 -15.22
C PRO A 250 4.98 10.76 -13.72
N GLU A 251 3.76 10.57 -13.20
CA GLU A 251 3.46 10.64 -11.77
C GLU A 251 4.25 9.63 -10.93
N MET A 252 4.75 8.54 -11.55
CA MET A 252 5.51 7.48 -10.87
C MET A 252 7.03 7.65 -10.98
N HIS A 253 7.52 8.69 -11.66
CA HIS A 253 8.93 8.89 -11.95
C HIS A 253 9.80 8.90 -10.69
N GLU A 254 9.34 9.59 -9.64
CA GLU A 254 10.03 9.64 -8.35
C GLU A 254 10.17 8.26 -7.69
N ALA A 255 9.15 7.42 -7.78
CA ALA A 255 9.21 6.07 -7.24
C ALA A 255 10.17 5.17 -8.05
N CYS A 256 10.19 5.34 -9.38
CA CYS A 256 11.10 4.61 -10.26
C CYS A 256 12.56 4.93 -9.94
N ILE A 257 12.92 6.21 -9.81
CA ILE A 257 14.30 6.59 -9.48
C ILE A 257 14.69 6.18 -8.07
N ARG A 258 13.76 6.26 -7.10
CA ARG A 258 14.02 5.74 -5.74
C ARG A 258 14.28 4.24 -5.73
N ALA A 259 13.51 3.47 -6.49
CA ALA A 259 13.72 2.04 -6.62
C ALA A 259 15.05 1.71 -7.30
N ALA A 260 15.50 2.54 -8.26
CA ALA A 260 16.83 2.42 -8.86
C ALA A 260 17.95 2.60 -7.83
N ILE A 261 17.84 3.57 -6.92
CA ILE A 261 18.81 3.78 -5.82
C ILE A 261 18.80 2.59 -4.85
N TYR A 262 17.62 2.12 -4.48
CA TYR A 262 17.44 1.04 -3.51
C TYR A 262 17.95 -0.33 -4.03
N ALA A 263 17.73 -0.62 -5.31
CA ALA A 263 18.15 -1.87 -5.95
C ALA A 263 19.54 -1.79 -6.61
N ASP A 264 20.23 -0.66 -6.47
CA ASP A 264 21.54 -0.35 -7.05
C ASP A 264 21.59 -0.49 -8.60
N TYR A 265 20.60 0.08 -9.28
CA TYR A 265 20.51 0.10 -10.74
C TYR A 265 21.14 1.35 -11.35
N ASP A 266 22.47 1.36 -11.42
CA ASP A 266 23.29 2.46 -11.92
C ASP A 266 22.82 3.05 -13.26
N LYS A 267 22.57 2.18 -14.25
CA LYS A 267 22.19 2.61 -15.61
C LYS A 267 20.81 3.22 -15.66
N LEU A 268 19.86 2.64 -14.92
CA LEU A 268 18.50 3.15 -14.85
C LEU A 268 18.47 4.51 -14.14
N PHE A 269 19.26 4.67 -13.08
CA PHE A 269 19.38 5.95 -12.39
C PHE A 269 19.89 7.05 -13.33
N ASP A 270 20.94 6.78 -14.11
CA ASP A 270 21.51 7.75 -15.06
C ASP A 270 20.50 8.21 -16.12
N GLU A 271 19.59 7.33 -16.52
CA GLU A 271 18.53 7.65 -17.48
C GLU A 271 17.43 8.53 -16.87
N LEU A 272 17.06 8.30 -15.60
CA LEU A 272 15.92 8.95 -14.96
C LEU A 272 16.26 10.28 -14.24
N ILE A 273 17.52 10.47 -13.85
CA ILE A 273 17.96 11.63 -13.04
C ILE A 273 17.76 12.97 -13.76
N ALA A 274 17.81 12.98 -15.10
CA ALA A 274 17.62 14.20 -15.89
C ALA A 274 16.24 14.83 -15.65
N ASP A 275 15.20 14.00 -15.52
CA ASP A 275 13.80 14.44 -15.37
C ASP A 275 13.34 14.43 -13.90
N THR A 276 14.26 14.26 -12.95
CA THR A 276 13.94 14.22 -11.52
C THR A 276 14.27 15.54 -10.83
N GLU A 277 13.32 16.04 -10.03
CA GLU A 277 13.58 17.09 -9.03
C GLU A 277 14.08 16.44 -7.74
N PRO A 278 15.34 16.67 -7.32
CA PRO A 278 15.88 16.07 -6.11
C PRO A 278 15.10 16.55 -4.88
N ASN A 279 14.71 15.60 -4.04
CA ASN A 279 13.98 15.89 -2.82
C ASN A 279 14.66 15.23 -1.60
N ALA A 280 14.15 15.59 -0.43
CA ALA A 280 14.56 15.09 0.88
C ALA A 280 14.78 13.58 0.93
N PHE A 281 13.82 12.85 0.38
CA PHE A 281 13.71 11.42 0.54
C PHE A 281 14.68 10.70 -0.39
N LEU A 282 14.86 11.18 -1.62
CA LEU A 282 15.85 10.66 -2.54
C LEU A 282 17.27 10.85 -2.00
N ILE A 283 17.56 12.00 -1.39
CA ILE A 283 18.87 12.26 -0.77
C ILE A 283 19.10 11.35 0.43
N SER A 284 18.09 11.14 1.28
CA SER A 284 18.18 10.21 2.40
C SER A 284 18.41 8.78 1.94
N GLU A 285 17.70 8.32 0.90
CA GLU A 285 17.87 6.98 0.33
C GLU A 285 19.26 6.82 -0.27
N ALA A 286 19.75 7.83 -1.00
CA ALA A 286 21.07 7.81 -1.61
C ALA A 286 22.21 7.87 -0.57
N ARG A 287 22.02 8.54 0.57
CA ARG A 287 22.98 8.50 1.70
C ARG A 287 23.09 7.10 2.32
N ASN A 288 21.99 6.37 2.34
CA ASN A 288 21.93 5.01 2.89
C ASN A 288 22.31 3.94 1.86
N SER A 289 22.49 4.31 0.59
CA SER A 289 22.93 3.40 -0.45
C SER A 289 24.43 3.14 -0.37
N SER A 290 24.86 1.91 -0.65
CA SER A 290 26.28 1.53 -0.69
C SER A 290 27.06 2.24 -1.81
N ASN A 291 26.37 2.78 -2.80
CA ASN A 291 26.98 3.40 -3.98
C ASN A 291 26.98 4.94 -3.86
N PRO A 292 28.17 5.58 -3.75
CA PRO A 292 28.27 7.03 -3.51
C PRO A 292 27.85 7.87 -4.72
N LYS A 293 27.70 7.26 -5.90
CA LYS A 293 27.31 7.93 -7.15
C LYS A 293 25.97 8.64 -7.02
N TYR A 294 24.98 8.00 -6.40
CA TYR A 294 23.61 8.51 -6.33
C TYR A 294 23.53 9.82 -5.55
N LEU A 295 24.24 9.89 -4.41
CA LEU A 295 24.27 11.09 -3.57
C LEU A 295 24.96 12.25 -4.29
N ALA A 296 26.09 11.98 -4.95
CA ALA A 296 26.82 12.98 -5.71
C ALA A 296 25.98 13.56 -6.86
N ALA A 297 25.30 12.70 -7.63
CA ALA A 297 24.45 13.10 -8.74
C ALA A 297 23.22 13.91 -8.30
N LEU A 298 22.53 13.48 -7.24
CA LEU A 298 21.37 14.21 -6.70
C LEU A 298 21.78 15.59 -6.13
N THR A 299 22.94 15.67 -5.47
CA THR A 299 23.46 16.94 -4.93
C THR A 299 23.85 17.91 -6.06
N ALA A 300 24.48 17.41 -7.12
CA ALA A 300 24.78 18.21 -8.31
C ALA A 300 23.49 18.72 -8.97
N ARG A 301 22.49 17.85 -9.14
CA ARG A 301 21.19 18.20 -9.71
C ARG A 301 20.42 19.21 -8.86
N ALA A 302 20.48 19.10 -7.53
CA ALA A 302 19.85 20.05 -6.63
C ALA A 302 20.48 21.46 -6.75
N LYS A 303 21.81 21.51 -6.89
CA LYS A 303 22.55 22.75 -7.12
C LYS A 303 22.19 23.39 -8.47
N GLU A 304 22.00 22.60 -9.52
CA GLU A 304 21.55 23.09 -10.83
C GLU A 304 20.15 23.71 -10.78
N LEU A 305 19.21 23.08 -10.06
CA LEU A 305 17.83 23.53 -9.95
C LEU A 305 17.61 24.62 -8.88
N GLY A 306 18.64 24.96 -8.10
CA GLY A 306 18.55 25.95 -7.03
C GLY A 306 17.67 25.51 -5.86
N VAL A 307 17.49 24.20 -5.67
CA VAL A 307 16.69 23.62 -4.59
C VAL A 307 17.55 23.52 -3.33
N ASP A 308 17.16 24.21 -2.26
CA ASP A 308 17.90 24.16 -1.00
C ASP A 308 17.62 22.86 -0.24
N THR A 309 18.55 21.92 -0.33
CA THR A 309 18.48 20.61 0.33
C THR A 309 18.97 20.64 1.78
N SER A 310 19.42 21.80 2.29
CA SER A 310 20.01 21.94 3.63
C SER A 310 18.99 22.00 4.78
N ILE A 311 17.70 22.23 4.46
CA ILE A 311 16.59 22.34 5.44
C ILE A 311 16.37 21.05 6.27
N ILE A 312 17.04 19.95 5.93
CA ILE A 312 16.66 18.60 6.35
C ILE A 312 17.67 17.98 7.33
N ALA A 313 18.83 18.62 7.54
CA ALA A 313 19.71 18.28 8.67
C ALA A 313 19.03 18.50 10.04
N THR A 314 17.93 19.26 10.08
CA THR A 314 17.14 19.52 11.29
C THR A 314 16.07 18.48 11.62
N LEU A 315 15.78 17.53 10.73
CA LEU A 315 14.86 16.41 11.03
C LEU A 315 15.58 15.20 11.67
N ASP A 316 16.91 15.23 11.77
CA ASP A 316 17.76 14.18 12.35
C ASP A 316 17.62 13.99 13.89
N LYS A 317 16.73 14.73 14.56
CA LYS A 317 16.48 14.54 16.01
C LYS A 317 15.37 13.57 16.35
N ASN A 318 14.71 12.97 15.35
CA ASN A 318 13.72 11.93 15.61
C ASN A 318 13.74 10.90 14.46
N PRO A 319 14.46 9.77 14.59
CA PRO A 319 14.51 8.73 13.56
C PRO A 319 13.17 7.97 13.41
N CYS A 320 12.18 8.33 14.23
CA CYS A 320 10.87 7.71 14.28
C CYS A 320 9.81 8.73 13.80
N CYS A 321 9.06 8.38 12.75
CA CYS A 321 7.76 8.99 12.42
C CYS A 321 7.76 10.33 11.63
N GLY A 322 8.22 10.31 10.38
CA GLY A 322 7.99 11.38 9.39
C GLY A 322 7.20 10.99 8.13
N TRP A 323 6.87 9.70 7.93
CA TRP A 323 6.21 9.21 6.71
C TRP A 323 4.70 9.54 6.63
N LYS A 324 4.13 10.21 7.64
CA LYS A 324 2.76 10.75 7.58
C LYS A 324 2.79 12.07 6.81
N MET A 325 2.16 12.04 5.63
CA MET A 325 1.64 13.16 4.85
C MET A 325 2.64 13.94 3.97
N TYR A 326 2.76 13.56 2.70
CA TYR A 326 2.64 14.48 1.56
C TYR A 326 2.17 13.67 0.33
N SER A 327 0.93 13.92 -0.10
CA SER A 327 0.44 13.46 -1.39
C SER A 327 1.06 14.31 -2.50
N VAL A 328 1.35 13.67 -3.64
CA VAL A 328 1.79 14.33 -4.88
C VAL A 328 0.62 15.14 -5.45
N ARG A 329 0.28 16.26 -4.82
CA ARG A 329 -0.60 17.32 -5.35
C ARG A 329 -0.27 18.66 -4.70
N GLN A 330 0.87 19.24 -5.06
CA GLN A 330 1.04 20.69 -5.03
C GLN A 330 1.84 21.16 -6.26
N SER A 331 1.25 21.00 -7.43
CA SER A 331 1.67 21.73 -8.64
C SER A 331 0.43 22.32 -9.31
N GLY A 332 -0.11 23.36 -8.66
CA GLY A 332 -1.00 24.33 -9.29
C GLY A 332 -0.28 25.68 -9.37
N PRO A 333 -0.41 26.45 -10.45
CA PRO A 333 0.33 27.69 -10.63
C PRO A 333 -0.10 28.72 -9.57
N SER A 334 0.90 29.32 -8.93
CA SER A 334 0.77 30.44 -8.00
C SER A 334 0.04 31.61 -8.67
N MET A 335 -1.27 31.75 -8.42
CA MET A 335 -2.01 32.96 -8.76
C MET A 335 -1.61 34.07 -7.79
N ARG A 336 -0.87 35.05 -8.31
CA ARG A 336 -0.67 36.36 -7.68
C ARG A 336 -2.04 36.97 -7.36
N ARG A 337 -2.25 37.36 -6.10
CA ARG A 337 -3.42 38.12 -5.68
C ARG A 337 -3.37 39.53 -6.31
N PRO A 338 -4.45 40.05 -6.91
CA PRO A 338 -4.52 41.47 -7.25
C PRO A 338 -4.73 42.31 -5.98
N ASN A 339 -4.05 43.45 -5.93
CA ASN A 339 -4.18 44.46 -4.88
C ASN A 339 -5.64 44.96 -4.78
N ILE A 340 -6.25 44.80 -3.61
CA ILE A 340 -7.50 45.47 -3.26
C ILE A 340 -7.13 46.89 -2.83
N THR A 341 -7.49 47.86 -3.66
CA THR A 341 -7.48 49.28 -3.32
C THR A 341 -8.66 49.54 -2.38
N VAL A 342 -8.38 49.97 -1.15
CA VAL A 342 -9.41 50.43 -0.21
C VAL A 342 -9.75 51.87 -0.58
N PHE A 343 -10.95 52.10 -1.12
CA PHE A 343 -11.55 53.43 -1.15
C PHE A 343 -12.14 53.73 0.23
N SER A 344 -11.80 54.91 0.75
CA SER A 344 -12.53 55.61 1.81
C SER A 344 -13.20 56.82 1.21
#